data_AF-A0A3M2ITW1-F1
#
_entry.id   AF-A0A3M2ITW1-F1
#
_cell.length_a   1.000
_cell.length_b   1.000
_cell.length_c   1.000
_cell.angle_alpha   90.00
_cell.angle_beta   90.00
_cell.angle_gamma   90.00
#
_symmetry.space_group_name_H-M   'P 1'
#
loop_
_entity.id
_entity.type
_entity.pdbx_description
1 polymer ?
#
loop_
_entity_poly.entity_id
_entity_poly.type
_entity_poly.pdbx_seq_one_letter_code
_entity_poly.pdbx_strand_id
1 'polypeptide(L)'
;LAAAALVRPARDGGVVLLVGDAAERPTQALVRWDPAGMAARELAERAELHLPPAARVAELTGTREVVAAVLARVDLPAGGDILGPVPLPEPLSPGAVAVQETLDPPVRALVRVPVAHGAALARSLAAALAVRSARREGGSLRVRLDPEEML
;
A
#
# COMPACT_ATOMS: atom_id res chain seq x y z
N LEU A 1 19.59 4.57 -12.66
CA LEU A 1 19.87 5.00 -14.05
C LEU A 1 20.54 6.36 -14.13
N ALA A 2 20.04 7.37 -13.39
CA ALA A 2 20.58 8.73 -13.43
C ALA A 2 22.12 8.80 -13.31
N ALA A 3 22.71 8.11 -12.32
CA ALA A 3 24.16 8.06 -12.17
C ALA A 3 24.89 7.45 -13.39
N ALA A 4 24.38 6.32 -13.92
CA ALA A 4 24.96 5.67 -15.09
C ALA A 4 24.86 6.53 -16.36
N ALA A 5 23.78 7.30 -16.51
CA ALA A 5 23.57 8.19 -17.65
C ALA A 5 24.52 9.42 -17.65
N LEU A 6 25.13 9.74 -16.51
CA LEU A 6 26.09 10.84 -16.39
C LEU A 6 27.54 10.43 -16.68
N VAL A 7 27.79 9.13 -16.86
CA VAL A 7 29.13 8.61 -17.16
C VAL A 7 29.49 8.91 -18.61
N ARG A 8 30.77 9.20 -18.86
CA ARG A 8 31.28 9.38 -20.24
C ARG A 8 30.94 8.15 -21.09
N PRO A 9 30.79 8.31 -22.42
CA PRO A 9 30.67 7.16 -23.31
C PRO A 9 31.82 6.17 -23.11
N ALA A 10 31.54 4.87 -23.31
CA ALA A 10 32.56 3.83 -23.18
C ALA A 10 33.77 4.07 -24.10
N ARG A 11 33.55 4.61 -25.30
CA ARG A 11 34.61 5.03 -26.24
C ARG A 11 35.56 6.10 -25.70
N ASP A 12 35.09 6.87 -24.71
CA ASP A 12 35.84 7.93 -24.05
C ASP A 12 36.35 7.48 -22.65
N GLY A 13 36.37 6.17 -22.41
CA GLY A 13 36.88 5.54 -21.19
C GLY A 13 35.92 5.53 -20.00
N GLY A 14 34.65 5.87 -20.19
CA GLY A 14 33.66 5.82 -19.10
C GLY A 14 33.28 4.39 -18.72
N VAL A 15 33.16 4.14 -17.41
CA VAL A 15 32.85 2.81 -16.86
C VAL A 15 31.77 2.96 -15.77
N VAL A 16 30.77 2.07 -15.81
CA VAL A 16 29.76 1.91 -14.75
C VAL A 16 30.00 0.55 -14.09
N LEU A 17 30.12 0.53 -12.77
CA LEU A 17 30.20 -0.71 -12.00
C LEU A 17 28.94 -0.85 -11.15
N LEU A 18 28.31 -2.03 -11.23
CA LEU A 18 27.28 -2.45 -10.29
C LEU A 18 27.94 -3.32 -9.22
N VAL A 19 27.91 -2.88 -7.97
CA VAL A 19 28.61 -3.54 -6.85
C VAL A 19 27.59 -3.96 -5.80
N GLY A 20 27.73 -5.19 -5.29
CA GLY A 20 26.85 -5.79 -4.28
C GLY A 20 26.03 -6.95 -4.83
N ASP A 21 25.24 -7.57 -3.95
CA ASP A 21 24.28 -8.61 -4.32
C ASP A 21 23.02 -7.93 -4.88
N ALA A 22 23.01 -7.75 -6.20
CA ALA A 22 21.90 -7.12 -6.91
C ALA A 22 20.95 -8.19 -7.44
N ALA A 23 19.64 -7.95 -7.28
CA ALA A 23 18.63 -8.82 -7.87
C ALA A 23 18.86 -8.98 -9.38
N GLU A 24 18.67 -10.20 -9.88
CA GLU A 24 19.04 -10.58 -11.24
C GLU A 24 18.31 -9.74 -12.30
N ARG A 25 17.00 -9.54 -12.14
CA ARG A 25 16.16 -8.84 -13.14
C ARG A 25 16.54 -7.36 -13.30
N PRO A 26 16.65 -6.53 -12.23
CA PRO A 26 17.18 -5.16 -12.35
C PRO A 26 18.59 -5.11 -12.92
N THR A 27 19.44 -6.07 -12.58
CA THR A 27 20.82 -6.15 -13.09
C THR A 27 20.85 -6.36 -14.60
N GLN A 28 20.08 -7.33 -15.11
CA GLN A 28 19.98 -7.57 -16.55
C GLN A 28 19.39 -6.38 -17.31
N ALA A 29 18.40 -5.70 -16.73
CA ALA A 29 17.83 -4.49 -17.31
C ALA A 29 18.86 -3.36 -17.44
N LEU A 30 19.73 -3.19 -16.43
CA LEU A 30 20.80 -2.21 -16.48
C LEU A 30 21.86 -2.57 -17.54
N VAL A 31 22.32 -3.82 -17.58
CA VAL A 31 23.33 -4.31 -18.54
C VAL A 31 22.86 -4.14 -19.98
N ARG A 32 21.58 -4.44 -20.26
CA ARG A 32 20.98 -4.31 -21.59
C ARG A 32 20.54 -2.88 -21.92
N TRP A 33 20.63 -1.97 -20.97
CA TRP A 33 20.05 -0.62 -21.04
C TRP A 33 18.55 -0.64 -21.44
N ASP A 34 17.78 -1.56 -20.84
CA ASP A 34 16.33 -1.70 -21.03
C ASP A 34 15.55 -1.48 -19.71
N PRO A 35 15.57 -0.26 -19.16
CA PRO A 35 14.78 0.06 -17.98
C PRO A 35 13.27 0.15 -18.27
N ALA A 36 12.88 0.53 -19.50
CA ALA A 36 11.48 0.65 -19.89
C ALA A 36 10.80 -0.72 -19.95
N GLY A 37 11.45 -1.72 -20.56
CA GLY A 37 10.94 -3.08 -20.60
C GLY A 37 10.88 -3.73 -19.21
N MET A 38 11.83 -3.41 -18.33
CA MET A 38 11.77 -3.84 -16.93
C MET A 38 10.57 -3.23 -16.20
N ALA A 39 10.34 -1.92 -16.32
CA ALA A 39 9.21 -1.25 -15.71
C ALA A 39 7.85 -1.77 -16.23
N ALA A 40 7.74 -2.05 -17.53
CA ALA A 40 6.53 -2.60 -18.13
C ALA A 40 6.18 -4.00 -17.59
N ARG A 41 7.19 -4.87 -17.46
CA ARG A 41 7.03 -6.22 -16.89
C ARG A 41 6.63 -6.15 -15.42
N GLU A 42 7.34 -5.33 -14.65
CA GLU A 42 7.03 -5.11 -13.23
C GLU A 42 5.60 -4.59 -13.04
N LEU A 43 5.17 -3.62 -13.85
CA LEU A 43 3.81 -3.08 -13.80
C LEU A 43 2.76 -4.14 -14.14
N ALA A 44 3.03 -5.00 -15.12
CA ALA A 44 2.13 -6.11 -15.48
C ALA A 44 1.99 -7.12 -14.33
N GLU A 45 3.10 -7.54 -13.72
CA GLU A 45 3.10 -8.43 -12.54
C GLU A 45 2.31 -7.80 -11.37
N ARG A 46 2.51 -6.50 -11.12
CA ARG A 46 1.73 -5.79 -10.10
C ARG A 46 0.23 -5.72 -10.41
N ALA A 47 -0.14 -5.57 -11.68
CA ALA A 47 -1.53 -5.58 -12.11
C ALA A 47 -2.19 -6.94 -11.87
N GLU A 48 -1.50 -8.04 -12.20
CA GLU A 48 -1.98 -9.41 -11.94
C GLU A 48 -2.23 -9.68 -10.46
N LEU A 49 -1.40 -9.10 -9.58
CA LEU A 49 -1.50 -9.30 -8.13
C LEU A 49 -2.38 -8.26 -7.41
N HIS A 50 -3.00 -7.32 -8.15
CA HIS A 50 -3.72 -6.18 -7.59
C HIS A 50 -2.90 -5.39 -6.56
N LEU A 51 -1.65 -5.08 -6.92
CA LEU A 51 -0.72 -4.30 -6.11
C LEU A 51 -0.59 -2.87 -6.65
N PRO A 52 -0.39 -1.85 -5.79
CA PRO A 52 -0.09 -0.49 -6.24
C PRO A 52 1.14 -0.47 -7.17
N PRO A 53 1.19 0.36 -8.22
CA PRO A 53 0.21 1.39 -8.59
C PRO A 53 -0.95 0.87 -9.46
N ALA A 54 -1.03 -0.43 -9.74
CA ALA A 54 -2.08 -1.02 -10.58
C ALA A 54 -3.42 -1.25 -9.82
N ALA A 55 -3.44 -0.99 -8.51
CA ALA A 55 -4.63 -0.97 -7.67
C ALA A 55 -4.59 0.25 -6.73
N ARG A 56 -5.77 0.63 -6.23
CA ARG A 56 -5.94 1.62 -5.15
C ARG A 56 -6.19 0.87 -3.87
N VAL A 57 -5.61 1.34 -2.77
CA VAL A 57 -5.71 0.66 -1.48
C VAL A 57 -6.18 1.62 -0.39
N ALA A 58 -7.10 1.15 0.45
CA ALA A 58 -7.42 1.78 1.72
C ALA A 58 -6.98 0.89 2.88
N GLU A 59 -6.23 1.47 3.81
CA GLU A 59 -5.87 0.86 5.08
C GLU A 59 -6.84 1.31 6.17
N LEU A 60 -7.42 0.36 6.91
CA LEU A 60 -8.24 0.61 8.09
C LEU A 60 -7.58 -0.02 9.32
N THR A 61 -7.26 0.80 10.31
CA THR A 61 -6.57 0.38 11.53
C THR A 61 -7.35 0.83 12.77
N GLY A 62 -7.64 -0.10 13.68
CA GLY A 62 -8.41 0.14 14.91
C GLY A 62 -8.69 -1.15 15.66
N THR A 63 -9.57 -1.14 16.66
CA THR A 63 -10.04 -2.39 17.30
C THR A 63 -10.80 -3.27 16.29
N ARG A 64 -10.78 -4.58 16.47
CA ARG A 64 -11.42 -5.55 15.55
C ARG A 64 -12.89 -5.24 15.28
N GLU A 65 -13.63 -4.90 16.32
CA GLU A 65 -15.06 -4.62 16.28
C GLU A 65 -15.34 -3.36 15.46
N VAL A 66 -14.56 -2.30 15.69
CA VAL A 66 -14.68 -1.02 14.97
C VAL A 66 -14.34 -1.17 13.50
N VAL A 67 -13.25 -1.89 13.17
CA VAL A 67 -12.87 -2.15 11.77
C VAL A 67 -13.95 -2.96 11.06
N ALA A 68 -14.44 -4.04 11.68
CA ALA A 68 -15.52 -4.86 11.12
C ALA A 68 -16.81 -4.05 10.91
N ALA A 69 -17.19 -3.22 11.88
CA ALA A 69 -18.41 -2.40 11.79
C ALA A 69 -18.35 -1.37 10.65
N VAL A 70 -17.18 -0.77 10.37
CA VAL A 70 -17.03 0.13 9.22
C VAL A 70 -17.03 -0.63 7.91
N LEU A 71 -16.27 -1.73 7.81
CA LEU A 71 -16.22 -2.55 6.59
C LEU A 71 -17.60 -3.09 6.18
N ALA A 72 -18.45 -3.44 7.15
CA ALA A 72 -19.82 -3.89 6.88
C ALA A 72 -20.72 -2.81 6.22
N ARG A 73 -20.30 -1.54 6.22
CA ARG A 73 -21.01 -0.41 5.58
C ARG A 73 -20.36 0.04 4.29
N VAL A 74 -19.18 -0.47 3.96
CA VAL A 74 -18.47 -0.14 2.72
C VAL A 74 -19.14 -0.91 1.59
N ASP A 75 -19.77 -0.18 0.68
CA ASP A 75 -20.12 -0.70 -0.64
C ASP A 75 -18.82 -0.91 -1.43
N LEU A 76 -18.50 -2.17 -1.73
CA LEU A 76 -17.25 -2.57 -2.36
C LEU A 76 -17.41 -2.54 -3.89
N PRO A 77 -16.67 -1.67 -4.61
CA PRO A 77 -16.74 -1.62 -6.06
C PRO A 77 -16.38 -2.94 -6.73
N ALA A 78 -16.84 -3.15 -7.96
CA ALA A 78 -16.52 -4.32 -8.75
C ALA A 78 -15.00 -4.53 -8.89
N GLY A 79 -14.56 -5.78 -8.71
CA GLY A 79 -13.14 -6.15 -8.70
C GLY A 79 -12.39 -5.76 -7.43
N GLY A 80 -13.08 -5.29 -6.40
CA GLY A 80 -12.49 -5.01 -5.10
C GLY A 80 -12.41 -6.24 -4.19
N ASP A 81 -11.44 -6.23 -3.29
CA ASP A 81 -11.28 -7.26 -2.27
C ASP A 81 -10.84 -6.68 -0.92
N ILE A 82 -11.08 -7.44 0.15
CA ILE A 82 -10.73 -7.07 1.52
C ILE A 82 -9.74 -8.11 2.05
N LEU A 83 -8.58 -7.65 2.52
CA LEU A 83 -7.55 -8.47 3.15
C LEU A 83 -7.50 -8.21 4.65
N GLY A 84 -7.39 -9.28 5.44
CA GLY A 84 -7.42 -9.22 6.90
C GLY A 84 -8.84 -9.31 7.48
N PRO A 85 -9.07 -8.85 8.72
CA PRO A 85 -8.15 -8.06 9.56
C PRO A 85 -7.04 -8.89 10.22
N VAL A 86 -5.82 -8.36 10.20
CA VAL A 86 -4.62 -8.96 10.83
C VAL A 86 -4.23 -8.13 12.06
N PRO A 87 -3.91 -8.74 13.21
CA PRO A 87 -3.38 -8.01 14.36
C PRO A 87 -2.12 -7.23 13.99
N LEU A 88 -2.06 -5.96 14.37
CA LEU A 88 -0.83 -5.20 14.35
C LEU A 88 -0.05 -5.52 15.63
N PRO A 89 1.24 -5.87 15.54
CA PRO A 89 2.07 -5.92 16.72
C PRO A 89 2.06 -4.53 17.37
N GLU A 90 1.93 -4.49 18.71
CA GLU A 90 1.95 -3.22 19.45
C GLU A 90 3.19 -2.40 19.05
N PRO A 91 3.06 -1.09 18.83
CA PRO A 91 4.24 -0.28 18.61
C PRO A 91 5.14 -0.35 19.85
N LEU A 92 6.39 -0.77 19.68
CA LEU A 92 7.46 -0.72 20.70
C LEU A 92 7.84 0.72 21.12
N SER A 93 7.00 1.72 20.84
CA SER A 93 7.30 3.12 21.11
C SER A 93 7.18 3.40 22.61
N PRO A 94 8.29 3.77 23.29
CA PRO A 94 8.22 4.22 24.67
C PRO A 94 7.51 5.57 24.69
N GLY A 95 6.31 5.63 25.30
CA GLY A 95 5.58 6.89 25.54
C GLY A 95 4.22 7.03 24.86
N ALA A 96 3.76 6.04 24.08
CA ALA A 96 2.35 5.97 23.73
C ALA A 96 1.60 5.53 24.98
N VAL A 97 0.93 6.47 25.65
CA VAL A 97 0.00 6.14 26.74
C VAL A 97 -1.07 5.24 26.13
N ALA A 98 -1.00 3.96 26.45
CA ALA A 98 -2.03 3.00 26.16
C ALA A 98 -3.30 3.50 26.87
N VAL A 99 -4.19 4.13 26.10
CA VAL A 99 -5.60 4.19 26.49
C VAL A 99 -6.12 2.79 26.25
N GLN A 100 -5.76 1.88 27.16
CA GLN A 100 -6.14 0.47 27.13
C GLN A 100 -7.61 0.36 27.53
N GLU A 101 -8.53 0.78 26.65
CA GLU A 101 -9.96 0.49 26.81
C GLU A 101 -10.33 -0.92 26.32
N THR A 102 -9.41 -1.62 25.66
CA THR A 102 -9.63 -2.99 25.14
C THR A 102 -8.37 -3.83 25.31
N LEU A 103 -8.54 -5.07 25.79
CA LEU A 103 -7.45 -6.05 25.96
C LEU A 103 -6.91 -6.58 24.62
N ASP A 104 -7.63 -6.35 23.52
CA ASP A 104 -7.26 -6.85 22.19
C ASP A 104 -6.36 -5.88 21.42
N PRO A 105 -5.29 -6.38 20.76
CA PRO A 105 -4.42 -5.55 19.95
C PRO A 105 -5.17 -4.92 18.76
N PRO A 106 -4.77 -3.71 18.31
CA PRO A 106 -5.35 -3.12 17.12
C PRO A 106 -5.13 -4.04 15.92
N VAL A 107 -6.08 -4.06 15.00
CA VAL A 107 -6.01 -4.82 13.76
C VAL A 107 -5.94 -3.88 12.57
N ARG A 108 -5.39 -4.39 11.47
CA ARG A 108 -5.35 -3.74 10.16
C ARG A 108 -6.11 -4.56 9.13
N ALA A 109 -6.99 -3.92 8.39
CA ALA A 109 -7.60 -4.44 7.19
C ALA A 109 -7.23 -3.57 5.99
N LEU A 110 -7.11 -4.19 4.82
CA LEU A 110 -6.85 -3.51 3.56
C LEU A 110 -8.04 -3.72 2.63
N VAL A 111 -8.53 -2.65 2.02
CA VAL A 111 -9.51 -2.73 0.93
C VAL A 111 -8.80 -2.32 -0.35
N ARG A 112 -8.77 -3.20 -1.35
CA ARG A 112 -8.15 -2.90 -2.64
C ARG A 112 -9.21 -2.86 -3.71
N VAL A 113 -9.04 -1.97 -4.68
CA VAL A 113 -9.90 -1.87 -5.85
C VAL A 113 -9.08 -1.56 -7.10
N PRO A 114 -9.58 -1.86 -8.31
CA PRO A 114 -8.96 -1.39 -9.53
C PRO A 114 -8.80 0.14 -9.53
N VAL A 115 -7.75 0.66 -10.17
CA VAL A 115 -7.44 2.10 -10.14
C VAL A 115 -8.62 2.98 -10.53
N ALA A 116 -9.40 2.56 -11.53
CA ALA A 116 -10.60 3.25 -12.00
C ALA A 116 -11.68 3.42 -10.91
N HIS A 117 -11.71 2.56 -9.91
CA HIS A 117 -12.69 2.55 -8.83
C HIS A 117 -12.22 3.25 -7.54
N GLY A 118 -11.00 3.80 -7.51
CA GLY A 118 -10.45 4.47 -6.32
C GLY A 118 -11.35 5.57 -5.75
N ALA A 119 -11.93 6.39 -6.62
CA ALA A 119 -12.86 7.45 -6.20
C ALA A 119 -14.17 6.89 -5.63
N ALA A 120 -14.64 5.74 -6.13
CA ALA A 120 -15.83 5.06 -5.59
C ALA A 120 -15.55 4.49 -4.20
N LEU A 121 -14.39 3.84 -4.02
CA LEU A 121 -13.93 3.38 -2.71
C LEU A 121 -13.83 4.52 -1.70
N ALA A 122 -13.22 5.64 -2.07
CA ALA A 122 -13.09 6.81 -1.19
C ALA A 122 -14.47 7.37 -0.76
N ARG A 123 -15.42 7.48 -1.69
CA ARG A 123 -16.80 7.91 -1.38
C ARG A 123 -17.51 6.92 -0.45
N SER A 124 -17.37 5.63 -0.71
CA SER A 124 -17.96 4.57 0.10
C SER A 124 -17.44 4.59 1.55
N LEU A 125 -16.12 4.71 1.71
CA LEU A 125 -15.49 4.88 3.03
C LEU A 125 -15.94 6.17 3.73
N ALA A 126 -15.99 7.30 3.02
CA ALA A 126 -16.46 8.56 3.57
C ALA A 126 -17.91 8.46 4.07
N ALA A 127 -18.80 7.80 3.32
CA ALA A 127 -20.18 7.55 3.73
C ALA A 127 -20.25 6.66 4.98
N ALA A 128 -19.47 5.57 5.03
CA ALA A 128 -19.41 4.69 6.19
C ALA A 128 -18.92 5.44 7.46
N LEU A 129 -17.91 6.29 7.32
CA LEU A 129 -17.40 7.14 8.40
C LEU A 129 -18.42 8.20 8.84
N ALA A 130 -19.18 8.78 7.92
CA ALA A 130 -20.25 9.72 8.24
C ALA A 130 -21.38 9.07 9.06
N VAL A 131 -21.80 7.85 8.69
CA VAL A 131 -22.78 7.07 9.47
C VAL A 131 -22.25 6.76 10.87
N ARG A 132 -20.99 6.33 10.99
CA ARG A 132 -20.33 6.07 12.27
C ARG A 132 -20.34 7.31 13.17
N SER A 133 -19.98 8.46 12.60
CA SER A 133 -19.98 9.75 13.29
C SER A 133 -21.38 10.16 13.76
N ALA A 134 -22.39 10.07 12.88
CA ALA A 134 -23.77 10.39 13.21
C ALA A 134 -24.35 9.52 14.34
N ARG A 135 -23.94 8.24 14.39
CA ARG A 135 -24.32 7.30 15.46
C ARG A 135 -23.49 7.43 16.73
N ARG A 136 -22.47 8.30 16.75
CA ARG A 136 -21.52 8.47 17.87
C ARG A 136 -20.89 7.14 18.31
N GLU A 137 -20.58 6.29 17.34
CA GLU A 137 -19.91 5.01 17.59
C GLU A 137 -18.49 5.25 18.13
N GLY A 138 -18.19 4.67 19.30
CA GLY A 138 -16.91 4.82 20.00
C GLY A 138 -15.76 3.98 19.43
N GLY A 139 -14.59 4.10 20.06
CA GLY A 139 -13.35 3.43 19.67
C GLY A 139 -12.49 4.23 18.69
N SER A 140 -11.20 3.89 18.61
CA SER A 140 -10.26 4.53 17.68
C SER A 140 -10.28 3.84 16.32
N LEU A 141 -10.26 4.65 15.26
CA LEU A 141 -10.17 4.19 13.87
C LEU A 141 -9.33 5.18 13.07
N ARG A 142 -8.37 4.66 12.30
CA ARG A 142 -7.61 5.41 11.31
C ARG A 142 -7.86 4.79 9.93
N VAL A 143 -8.19 5.64 8.97
CA VAL A 143 -8.33 5.25 7.56
C VAL A 143 -7.29 6.02 6.74
N ARG A 144 -6.51 5.33 5.91
CA ARG A 144 -5.52 5.93 4.99
C ARG A 144 -5.78 5.42 3.59
N LEU A 145 -5.77 6.32 2.61
CA LEU A 145 -5.79 5.94 1.20
C LEU A 145 -4.35 5.93 0.67
N ASP A 146 -4.04 4.93 -0.14
CA ASP A 146 -2.76 4.70 -0.82
C ASP A 146 -1.55 4.95 0.11
N PRO A 147 -1.42 4.18 1.22
CA PRO A 147 -0.35 4.39 2.19
C PRO A 147 1.04 4.15 1.55
N GLU A 148 2.00 5.00 1.90
CA GLU A 148 3.37 4.98 1.31
C GLU A 148 4.10 3.65 1.47
N GLU A 149 3.86 2.92 2.56
CA GLU A 149 4.45 1.60 2.78
C GLU A 149 3.98 0.51 1.80
N MET A 150 2.94 0.81 1.02
CA MET A 150 2.37 -0.06 0.00
C MET A 150 2.72 0.37 -1.44
N LEU A 151 3.51 1.44 -1.61
CA LEU A 151 4.03 1.93 -2.90
C LEU A 151 5.43 1.38 -3.16
#